data_AF-A0A520VXV3-F1
#
_entry.id   AF-A0A520VXV3-F1
#
_cell.length_a   1.000
_cell.length_b   1.000
_cell.length_c   1.000
_cell.angle_alpha   90.00
_cell.angle_beta   90.00
_cell.angle_gamma   90.00
#
_symmetry.space_group_name_H-M   'P 1'
#
loop_
_entity.id
_entity.type
_entity.pdbx_description
1 polymer ?
#
loop_
_entity_poly.entity_id
_entity_poly.type
_entity_poly.pdbx_seq_one_letter_code
_entity_poly.pdbx_strand_id
1 'polypeptide(L)' 'MKTFLSILLLFSFSFSQTYTVGSYVDDFSGDICHNGDGTWSYDEHGRDRVTWINLFTSW' A
#
# COMPACT_ATOMS: atom_id res chain seq x y z
N MET A 1 -12.66 19.93 -28.81
CA MET A 1 -11.52 19.01 -29.04
C MET A 1 -10.45 19.12 -27.97
N LYS A 2 -9.90 20.33 -27.70
CA LYS A 2 -8.86 20.53 -26.66
C LYS A 2 -9.29 20.06 -25.26
N THR A 3 -10.50 20.41 -24.82
CA THR A 3 -11.07 19.98 -23.53
C THR A 3 -11.26 18.46 -23.42
N PHE A 4 -11.66 17.82 -24.51
CA PHE A 4 -11.84 16.36 -24.55
C PHE A 4 -10.50 15.62 -24.41
N LEU A 5 -9.47 16.14 -25.09
CA LEU A 5 -8.10 15.62 -24.99
C LEU A 5 -7.52 15.81 -23.59
N SER A 6 -7.79 16.95 -22.94
CA SER A 6 -7.38 17.22 -21.55
C SER A 6 -8.02 16.28 -20.54
N ILE A 7 -9.31 15.96 -20.69
CA ILE A 7 -10.02 15.02 -19.80
C ILE A 7 -9.46 13.59 -19.97
N LEU A 8 -9.21 13.16 -21.22
CA LEU A 8 -8.62 11.84 -21.48
C LEU A 8 -7.24 11.70 -20.84
N LEU A 9 -6.39 12.72 -20.94
CA LEU A 9 -5.06 12.75 -20.31
C LEU A 9 -5.11 12.64 -18.78
N LEU A 10 -6.10 13.27 -18.13
CA LEU A 10 -6.22 13.24 -16.67
C LEU A 10 -6.60 11.85 -16.14
N PHE A 11 -7.42 11.09 -16.87
CA PHE A 11 -7.79 9.72 -16.50
C PHE A 11 -6.65 8.71 -16.72
N SER A 12 -5.73 8.97 -17.65
CA SER A 12 -4.58 8.09 -17.94
C SER A 12 -3.56 8.00 -16.80
N PHE A 13 -3.56 8.97 -15.87
CA PHE A 13 -2.67 8.97 -14.71
C PHE A 13 -3.27 8.31 -13.47
N SER A 14 -4.53 7.86 -13.54
CA SER A 14 -5.14 7.06 -12.47
C SER A 14 -4.62 5.61 -12.52
N PHE A 15 -3.37 5.40 -12.14
CA PHE A 15 -2.83 4.07 -11.88
C PHE A 15 -3.33 3.59 -10.53
N SER A 16 -4.10 2.50 -10.52
CA SER A 16 -4.44 1.78 -9.29
C SER A 16 -4.14 0.30 -9.48
N GLN A 17 -2.91 -0.07 -9.11
CA GLN A 17 -2.58 -1.29 -8.38
C GLN A 17 -1.08 -1.23 -8.07
N THR A 18 -0.70 -1.10 -6.80
CA THR A 18 0.72 -1.06 -6.42
C THR A 18 1.32 -2.46 -6.34
N TYR A 19 0.50 -3.48 -6.02
CA TYR A 19 0.91 -4.87 -5.87
C TYR A 19 -0.17 -5.84 -6.37
N THR A 20 0.26 -7.00 -6.87
CA THR A 20 -0.61 -8.11 -7.32
C THR A 20 -0.21 -9.41 -6.61
N VAL A 21 -1.02 -10.47 -6.73
CA VAL A 21 -0.66 -11.78 -6.17
C VAL A 21 0.64 -12.27 -6.80
N GLY A 22 1.65 -12.54 -5.96
CA GLY A 22 2.99 -12.95 -6.40
C GLY A 22 3.98 -11.81 -6.59
N SER A 23 3.57 -10.54 -6.42
CA SER A 23 4.52 -9.42 -6.36
C SER A 23 5.41 -9.53 -5.12
N TYR A 24 6.68 -9.15 -5.27
CA TYR A 24 7.52 -8.79 -4.13
C TYR A 24 7.06 -7.43 -3.59
N VAL A 25 7.04 -7.32 -2.27
CA VAL A 25 6.63 -6.11 -1.56
C VAL A 25 7.88 -5.51 -0.91
N ASP A 26 8.08 -4.20 -1.07
CA ASP A 26 9.14 -3.47 -0.38
C ASP A 26 8.89 -3.43 1.13
N ASP A 27 9.91 -3.11 1.92
CA ASP A 27 9.73 -2.97 3.37
C ASP A 27 8.72 -1.86 3.68
N PHE A 28 7.81 -2.15 4.59
CA PHE A 28 6.86 -1.20 5.13
C PHE A 28 6.79 -1.39 6.64
N SER A 29 6.62 -0.28 7.36
CA SER A 29 6.64 -0.28 8.81
C SER A 29 5.55 0.61 9.38
N GLY A 30 5.16 0.34 10.62
CA GLY A 30 4.21 1.15 11.36
C GLY A 30 4.28 0.87 12.85
N ASP A 31 3.82 1.84 13.63
CA ASP A 31 3.73 1.70 15.07
C ASP A 31 2.60 0.72 15.43
N ILE A 32 2.86 -0.16 16.40
CA ILE A 32 1.88 -1.17 16.81
C ILE A 32 0.88 -0.52 17.79
N CYS A 33 -0.21 0.03 17.25
CA CYS A 33 -1.17 0.81 18.05
C CYS A 33 -1.90 0.06 19.17
N HIS A 34 -1.89 -1.28 19.23
CA HIS A 34 -2.77 -2.02 20.14
C HIS A 34 -2.12 -3.10 21.02
N ASN A 35 -0.83 -3.43 20.88
CA ASN A 35 -0.26 -4.58 21.61
C ASN A 35 1.24 -4.44 22.02
N GLY A 36 1.81 -3.24 22.04
CA GLY A 36 3.16 -3.03 22.57
C GLY A 36 3.76 -1.68 22.22
N ASP A 37 4.92 -1.39 22.82
CA ASP A 37 5.79 -0.28 22.41
C ASP A 37 6.70 -0.75 21.27
N GLY A 38 6.89 0.09 20.26
CA GLY A 38 7.83 -0.14 19.16
C GLY A 38 7.20 -0.11 17.76
N THR A 39 8.09 -0.14 16.77
CA THR A 39 7.75 -0.15 15.35
C THR A 39 7.88 -1.57 14.82
N TRP A 40 6.87 -2.03 14.08
CA TRP A 40 6.92 -3.27 13.33
C TRP A 40 7.33 -2.99 11.89
N SER A 41 8.21 -3.81 11.29
CA SER A 41 8.55 -3.77 9.86
C SER A 41 8.32 -5.13 9.17
N TYR A 42 8.03 -5.08 7.88
CA TYR A 42 7.82 -6.28 7.08
C TYR A 42 9.10 -7.09 6.92
N ASP A 43 10.23 -6.44 6.65
CA ASP A 43 11.48 -7.15 6.41
C ASP A 43 12.00 -7.89 7.65
N GLU A 44 11.77 -7.35 8.85
CA GLU A 44 12.24 -7.97 10.09
C GLU A 44 11.27 -9.04 10.62
N HIS A 45 9.96 -8.77 10.54
CA HIS A 45 8.97 -9.56 11.25
C HIS A 45 7.97 -10.30 10.35
N GLY A 46 7.80 -9.85 9.11
CA GLY A 46 6.79 -10.36 8.18
C GLY A 46 7.33 -11.23 7.05
N ARG A 47 8.56 -11.00 6.60
CA ARG A 47 9.21 -11.76 5.52
C ARG A 47 9.30 -13.24 5.90
N ASP A 48 9.04 -14.11 4.91
CA ASP A 48 8.99 -15.57 5.06
C ASP A 48 7.97 -16.10 6.08
N ARG A 49 7.00 -15.27 6.48
CA ARG A 49 5.89 -15.63 7.36
C ARG A 49 4.55 -15.26 6.74
N VAL A 50 3.50 -15.96 7.15
CA VAL A 50 2.12 -15.55 6.81
C VAL A 50 1.80 -14.30 7.61
N THR A 51 1.84 -13.15 6.94
CA THR A 51 1.51 -11.85 7.51
C THR A 51 0.12 -11.42 7.04
N TRP A 52 -0.78 -11.16 7.98
CA TRP A 52 -2.09 -10.58 7.69
C TRP A 52 -2.06 -9.09 7.98
N ILE A 53 -2.44 -8.27 7.00
CA ILE A 53 -2.48 -6.81 7.11
C ILE A 53 -3.94 -6.37 7.04
N ASN A 54 -4.39 -5.61 8.04
CA ASN A 54 -5.68 -4.94 8.01
C ASN A 54 -5.46 -3.43 7.89
N LEU A 55 -5.86 -2.86 6.76
CA LEU A 55 -5.75 -1.43 6.49
C LEU A 55 -7.13 -0.79 6.73
N PHE A 56 -7.22 0.02 7.78
CA PHE A 56 -8.42 0.77 8.11
C PHE A 56 -8.07 2.23 8.40
N THR A 57 -9.05 3.10 8.19
CA THR A 57 -8.95 4.53 8.53
C THR A 57 -10.17 4.91 9.35
N SER A 58 -10.02 5.91 10.23
CA SER A 58 -11.10 6.39 11.13
C SER A 58 -11.71 7.73 10.71
N TRP A 59 -11.32 8.26 9.54
CA TRP A 59 -11.81 9.52 8.98
C TRP A 59 -12.61 9.31 7.70
#